data_AF-A0A8H3EA37-F1
#
_entry.id   AF-A0A8H3EA37-F1
#
_cell.length_a   1.000
_cell.length_b   1.000
_cell.length_c   1.000
_cell.angle_alpha   90.00
_cell.angle_beta   90.00
_cell.angle_gamma   90.00
#
_symmetry.space_group_name_H-M   'P 1'
#
loop_
_entity.id
_entity.type
_entity.pdbx_description
1 polymer ?
#
loop_
_entity_poly.entity_id
_entity_poly.type
_entity_poly.pdbx_seq_one_letter_code
_entity_poly.pdbx_strand_id
1 'polypeptide(L)'
;MTARWAQVNTMKLAKQIAGQGPWAVTSKTMLPPSGDKHDFMSLRPYFWPDCSGVGNTTRLTDKQIYTTCPYVRRDGEFNPDVRMVNDTGAFQAMADSIFYNALAWSFTKDRGYSRNIANAINTWFLAPDTLMNPSLNYSQLLRGPGEQTGTHTGILDLKCMSKLTSGILVLRKGKAPEWTQALDDGLNAWAKQYISWLTTSQMGLEEKVSPNNHGSFYFNQLASLQVLVGDMAGAKTTINEYFNSIYQDQITANGDQPLETARTRPYHYRSYNLAAMVVNAKIGAYVGITDAWNRTTKSGAGIKQALDYAMTIPPTGEEDYAKELFPPIAAVASVYGDPDGKYVEFLRKRDPRYPGSAFFLISPGLSDSGLLPGLTNTSSSGNRPPMNSGATKLGVSGAVGVLIALATATFALVL
;
A
#
# COMPACT_ATOMS: atom_id res chain seq x y z
N MET A 1 -27.89 1.77 -11.31
CA MET A 1 -26.82 1.15 -12.15
C MET A 1 -25.43 1.63 -11.70
N THR A 2 -25.20 1.76 -10.40
CA THR A 2 -24.25 2.73 -9.81
C THR A 2 -22.78 2.33 -10.01
N ALA A 3 -22.39 1.17 -9.49
CA ALA A 3 -21.04 0.60 -9.61
C ALA A 3 -20.61 0.24 -11.04
N ARG A 4 -21.49 0.41 -12.05
CA ARG A 4 -21.17 0.21 -13.46
C ARG A 4 -19.90 0.96 -13.86
N TRP A 5 -19.72 2.17 -13.30
CA TRP A 5 -18.59 3.07 -13.49
C TRP A 5 -17.45 2.95 -12.46
N ALA A 6 -17.41 1.92 -11.58
CA ALA A 6 -16.19 1.54 -10.83
C ALA A 6 -15.58 0.16 -11.20
N GLN A 7 -16.40 -0.79 -11.63
CA GLN A 7 -15.97 -2.14 -12.09
C GLN A 7 -15.03 -2.08 -13.32
N VAL A 8 -15.46 -1.30 -14.31
CA VAL A 8 -14.64 -0.60 -15.31
C VAL A 8 -13.13 -0.48 -15.08
N ASN A 9 -12.76 0.09 -13.94
CA ASN A 9 -11.56 0.87 -13.71
C ASN A 9 -10.54 -0.11 -13.15
N THR A 10 -10.97 -0.80 -12.11
CA THR A 10 -10.48 -2.11 -11.67
C THR A 10 -10.14 -3.04 -12.84
N MET A 11 -11.01 -3.26 -13.84
CA MET A 11 -10.69 -4.15 -14.97
C MET A 11 -9.52 -3.67 -15.85
N LYS A 12 -9.54 -2.40 -16.28
CA LYS A 12 -8.47 -1.84 -17.12
C LYS A 12 -7.16 -1.72 -16.33
N LEU A 13 -7.21 -1.27 -15.08
CA LEU A 13 -6.07 -1.13 -14.18
C LEU A 13 -5.47 -2.48 -13.80
N ALA A 14 -6.30 -3.52 -13.56
CA ALA A 14 -5.84 -4.89 -13.35
C ALA A 14 -5.02 -5.41 -14.53
N LYS A 15 -5.47 -5.16 -15.77
CA LYS A 15 -4.75 -5.53 -17.00
C LYS A 15 -3.47 -4.69 -17.18
N GLN A 16 -3.55 -3.38 -16.93
CA GLN A 16 -2.42 -2.46 -17.05
C GLN A 16 -1.30 -2.77 -16.05
N ILE A 17 -1.63 -3.13 -14.81
CA ILE A 17 -0.63 -3.48 -13.79
C ILE A 17 -0.13 -4.90 -14.00
N ALA A 18 -0.99 -5.89 -14.29
CA ALA A 18 -0.54 -7.26 -14.58
C ALA A 18 0.47 -7.32 -15.75
N GLY A 19 0.31 -6.46 -16.77
CA GLY A 19 1.26 -6.32 -17.88
C GLY A 19 2.61 -5.66 -17.54
N GLN A 20 2.85 -5.27 -16.28
CA GLN A 20 4.15 -4.75 -15.80
C GLN A 20 4.95 -5.82 -15.03
N GLY A 21 4.39 -7.01 -14.83
CA GLY A 21 5.11 -8.17 -14.29
C GLY A 21 5.83 -8.99 -15.38
N PRO A 22 6.50 -10.09 -15.00
CA PRO A 22 6.57 -10.65 -13.65
C PRO A 22 7.45 -9.80 -12.72
N TRP A 23 7.01 -9.64 -11.47
CA TRP A 23 7.83 -9.07 -10.40
C TRP A 23 8.46 -10.22 -9.60
N ALA A 24 9.76 -10.14 -9.39
CA ALA A 24 10.51 -11.06 -8.54
C ALA A 24 11.49 -10.26 -7.68
N VAL A 25 11.78 -10.77 -6.49
CA VAL A 25 12.79 -10.16 -5.61
C VAL A 25 14.20 -10.29 -6.22
N THR A 26 14.43 -11.32 -7.04
CA THR A 26 15.73 -11.61 -7.66
C THR A 26 16.05 -10.71 -8.87
N SER A 27 15.08 -9.92 -9.33
CA SER A 27 15.23 -8.97 -10.45
C SER A 27 16.13 -7.77 -10.16
N LYS A 28 16.50 -7.52 -8.90
CA LYS A 28 17.44 -6.44 -8.55
C LYS A 28 18.85 -6.67 -9.10
N THR A 29 19.52 -5.57 -9.43
CA THR A 29 20.86 -5.56 -10.04
C THR A 29 21.98 -5.51 -9.00
N MET A 30 21.77 -4.83 -7.86
CA MET A 30 22.67 -4.91 -6.70
C MET A 30 22.29 -6.11 -5.83
N LEU A 31 23.28 -6.77 -5.25
CA LEU A 31 23.07 -7.84 -4.27
C LEU A 31 22.84 -7.27 -2.86
N PRO A 32 22.02 -7.91 -2.03
CA PRO A 32 22.03 -7.72 -0.58
C PRO A 32 23.41 -8.08 0.01
N PRO A 33 23.74 -7.56 1.21
CA PRO A 33 24.99 -7.88 1.92
C PRO A 33 25.25 -9.36 2.22
N SER A 34 24.21 -10.21 2.23
CA SER A 34 24.33 -11.68 2.30
C SER A 34 24.92 -12.31 1.03
N GLY A 35 24.89 -11.60 -0.10
CA GLY A 35 25.16 -12.13 -1.44
C GLY A 35 23.96 -12.86 -2.07
N ASP A 36 22.90 -13.14 -1.31
CA ASP A 36 21.71 -13.85 -1.80
C ASP A 36 20.72 -12.91 -2.49
N LYS A 37 20.30 -13.23 -3.71
CA LYS A 37 19.26 -12.47 -4.44
C LYS A 37 17.86 -12.65 -3.87
N HIS A 38 17.58 -13.75 -3.16
CA HIS A 38 16.28 -14.07 -2.57
C HIS A 38 15.97 -13.21 -1.32
N ASP A 39 16.99 -12.67 -0.67
CA ASP A 39 16.79 -11.67 0.39
C ASP A 39 16.19 -10.38 -0.18
N PHE A 40 15.13 -9.89 0.44
CA PHE A 40 14.54 -8.59 0.11
C PHE A 40 15.47 -7.46 0.55
N MET A 41 15.72 -6.52 -0.34
CA MET A 41 16.54 -5.35 -0.06
C MET A 41 15.84 -4.06 -0.48
N SER A 42 16.06 -3.00 0.29
CA SER A 42 15.74 -1.64 -0.11
C SER A 42 16.65 -0.66 0.62
N LEU A 43 16.56 0.62 0.28
CA LEU A 43 17.48 1.66 0.75
C LEU A 43 16.69 2.75 1.47
N ARG A 44 17.25 3.36 2.53
CA ARG A 44 16.52 4.39 3.31
C ARG A 44 16.15 5.59 2.41
N PRO A 45 14.85 5.92 2.22
CA PRO A 45 14.42 6.91 1.22
C PRO A 45 14.84 8.35 1.53
N TYR A 46 15.13 8.66 2.79
CA TYR A 46 15.40 10.02 3.28
C TYR A 46 16.85 10.20 3.75
N PHE A 47 17.78 9.36 3.30
CA PHE A 47 19.19 9.45 3.68
C PHE A 47 20.04 9.80 2.46
N TRP A 48 20.85 10.85 2.59
CA TRP A 48 21.68 11.41 1.53
C TRP A 48 23.15 11.41 1.94
N PRO A 49 24.10 11.24 0.99
CA PRO A 49 25.51 11.32 1.30
C PRO A 49 25.89 12.73 1.76
N ASP A 50 26.62 12.83 2.86
CA ASP A 50 27.39 14.00 3.24
C ASP A 50 28.87 13.73 2.98
N CYS A 51 29.39 14.33 1.89
CA CYS A 51 30.79 14.21 1.50
C CYS A 51 31.64 15.42 1.97
N SER A 52 31.10 16.32 2.80
CA SER A 52 31.78 17.57 3.19
C SER A 52 33.11 17.34 3.94
N GLY A 53 33.21 16.26 4.72
CA GLY A 53 34.44 15.83 5.39
C GLY A 53 35.41 15.02 4.52
N VAL A 54 35.07 14.71 3.26
CA VAL A 54 35.95 13.94 2.37
C VAL A 54 36.93 14.90 1.68
N GLY A 55 38.19 14.90 2.12
CA GLY A 55 39.27 15.78 1.64
C GLY A 55 39.75 15.55 0.20
N ASN A 56 38.87 15.19 -0.73
CA ASN A 56 39.17 15.04 -2.15
C ASN A 56 38.85 16.35 -2.91
N THR A 57 39.81 16.86 -3.69
CA THR A 57 39.66 18.05 -4.53
C THR A 57 38.98 17.77 -5.88
N THR A 58 38.55 16.53 -6.13
CA THR A 58 37.91 16.10 -7.38
C THR A 58 36.52 15.50 -7.12
N ARG A 59 35.66 15.46 -8.15
CA ARG A 59 34.34 14.82 -8.05
C ARG A 59 34.50 13.33 -7.73
N LEU A 60 33.95 12.90 -6.59
CA LEU A 60 33.86 11.50 -6.21
C LEU A 60 33.00 10.70 -7.21
N THR A 61 33.45 9.49 -7.53
CA THR A 61 32.61 8.48 -8.18
C THR A 61 31.58 7.91 -7.20
N ASP A 62 30.46 7.41 -7.72
CA ASP A 62 29.42 6.70 -6.99
C ASP A 62 30.00 5.69 -5.98
N LYS A 63 30.94 4.83 -6.41
CA LYS A 63 31.61 3.86 -5.54
C LYS A 63 32.33 4.54 -4.37
N GLN A 64 33.07 5.63 -4.62
CA GLN A 64 33.76 6.36 -3.55
C GLN A 64 32.77 7.03 -2.60
N ILE A 65 31.66 7.58 -3.09
CA ILE A 65 30.59 8.12 -2.24
C ILE A 65 30.08 7.03 -1.29
N TYR A 66 29.80 5.84 -1.80
CA TYR A 66 29.26 4.72 -1.01
C TYR A 66 30.27 4.11 -0.03
N THR A 67 31.58 4.30 -0.23
CA THR A 67 32.62 3.79 0.68
C THR A 67 33.24 4.85 1.60
N THR A 68 32.94 6.15 1.42
CA THR A 68 33.61 7.23 2.19
C THR A 68 32.67 8.28 2.78
N CYS A 69 31.53 8.59 2.15
CA CYS A 69 30.62 9.61 2.66
C CYS A 69 29.63 8.99 3.65
N PRO A 70 29.55 9.44 4.92
CA PRO A 70 28.43 9.09 5.80
C PRO A 70 27.10 9.57 5.19
N TYR A 71 26.00 8.90 5.56
CA TYR A 71 24.66 9.27 5.07
C TYR A 71 23.81 9.90 6.17
N VAL A 72 23.26 11.09 5.90
CA VAL A 72 22.50 11.91 6.85
C VAL A 72 21.02 12.00 6.48
N ARG A 73 20.15 12.06 7.50
CA ARG A 73 18.68 12.10 7.32
C ARG A 73 18.19 13.49 6.90
N ARG A 74 17.39 13.56 5.84
CA ARG A 74 16.69 14.76 5.36
C ARG A 74 15.22 14.42 5.10
N ASP A 75 14.33 14.78 6.03
CA ASP A 75 12.97 14.23 6.04
C ASP A 75 12.15 14.68 4.83
N GLY A 76 11.57 13.73 4.09
CA GLY A 76 10.79 14.00 2.88
C GLY A 76 11.60 14.23 1.61
N GLU A 77 12.88 14.61 1.70
CA GLU A 77 13.81 14.67 0.56
C GLU A 77 14.12 13.23 0.08
N PHE A 78 13.45 12.78 -0.98
CA PHE A 78 13.59 11.42 -1.50
C PHE A 78 14.89 11.24 -2.30
N ASN A 79 15.84 10.48 -1.76
CA ASN A 79 17.08 10.14 -2.47
C ASN A 79 16.75 9.20 -3.67
N PRO A 80 17.07 9.57 -4.94
CA PRO A 80 16.80 8.74 -6.11
C PRO A 80 17.54 7.39 -6.10
N ASP A 81 18.60 7.23 -5.29
CA ASP A 81 19.34 5.98 -5.11
C ASP A 81 18.44 4.76 -4.87
N VAL A 82 17.32 4.96 -4.17
CA VAL A 82 16.38 3.89 -3.80
C VAL A 82 15.56 3.36 -4.99
N ARG A 83 15.89 3.79 -6.21
CA ARG A 83 15.44 3.16 -7.46
C ARG A 83 16.44 2.17 -8.05
N MET A 84 17.68 2.13 -7.55
CA MET A 84 18.69 1.13 -7.96
C MET A 84 18.42 -0.26 -7.38
N VAL A 85 17.75 -0.34 -6.22
CA VAL A 85 17.11 -1.54 -5.69
C VAL A 85 15.70 -1.16 -5.28
N ASN A 86 14.71 -1.72 -5.97
CA ASN A 86 13.32 -1.27 -5.94
C ASN A 86 12.36 -2.43 -5.60
N ASP A 87 12.79 -3.39 -4.78
CA ASP A 87 11.98 -4.53 -4.33
C ASP A 87 10.68 -4.04 -3.67
N THR A 88 10.73 -2.93 -2.93
CA THR A 88 9.57 -2.19 -2.38
C THR A 88 8.55 -1.82 -3.45
N GLY A 89 9.00 -1.29 -4.59
CA GLY A 89 8.14 -0.88 -5.69
C GLY A 89 7.61 -2.08 -6.47
N ALA A 90 8.42 -3.12 -6.63
CA ALA A 90 8.02 -4.37 -7.27
C ALA A 90 6.96 -5.13 -6.43
N PHE A 91 7.17 -5.22 -5.10
CA PHE A 91 6.19 -5.77 -4.16
C PHE A 91 4.89 -4.97 -4.15
N GLN A 92 4.96 -3.63 -4.11
CA GLN A 92 3.76 -2.81 -4.17
C GLN A 92 3.00 -3.01 -5.48
N ALA A 93 3.67 -3.02 -6.64
CA ALA A 93 3.05 -3.25 -7.94
C ALA A 93 2.41 -4.65 -8.03
N MET A 94 3.08 -5.68 -7.48
CA MET A 94 2.53 -7.03 -7.36
C MET A 94 1.28 -7.06 -6.46
N ALA A 95 1.32 -6.45 -5.27
CA ALA A 95 0.20 -6.42 -4.34
C ALA A 95 -1.01 -5.63 -4.88
N ASP A 96 -0.76 -4.50 -5.56
CA ASP A 96 -1.78 -3.76 -6.30
C ASP A 96 -2.35 -4.60 -7.46
N SER A 97 -1.50 -5.31 -8.21
CA SER A 97 -1.94 -6.24 -9.26
C SER A 97 -2.87 -7.31 -8.69
N ILE A 98 -2.47 -7.99 -7.62
CA ILE A 98 -3.27 -9.04 -6.97
C ILE A 98 -4.63 -8.49 -6.54
N PHE A 99 -4.65 -7.31 -5.93
CA PHE A 99 -5.88 -6.67 -5.46
C PHE A 99 -6.84 -6.27 -6.60
N TYR A 100 -6.35 -5.56 -7.62
CA TYR A 100 -7.20 -5.14 -8.74
C TYR A 100 -7.66 -6.34 -9.58
N ASN A 101 -6.80 -7.35 -9.78
CA ASN A 101 -7.20 -8.58 -10.45
C ASN A 101 -8.24 -9.35 -9.62
N ALA A 102 -8.12 -9.41 -8.29
CA ALA A 102 -9.10 -10.11 -7.46
C ALA A 102 -10.45 -9.41 -7.43
N LEU A 103 -10.47 -8.08 -7.33
CA LEU A 103 -11.68 -7.28 -7.50
C LEU A 103 -12.28 -7.49 -8.89
N ALA A 104 -11.50 -7.41 -9.97
CA ALA A 104 -11.98 -7.66 -11.34
C ALA A 104 -12.57 -9.07 -11.50
N TRP A 105 -11.87 -10.09 -10.98
CA TRP A 105 -12.34 -11.47 -10.97
C TRP A 105 -13.64 -11.64 -10.19
N SER A 106 -13.81 -10.94 -9.05
CA SER A 106 -14.96 -11.08 -8.16
C SER A 106 -16.30 -10.91 -8.89
N PHE A 107 -16.39 -9.99 -9.85
CA PHE A 107 -17.60 -9.67 -10.61
C PHE A 107 -17.58 -10.09 -12.10
N THR A 108 -16.45 -10.60 -12.63
CA THR A 108 -16.39 -11.12 -14.01
C THR A 108 -16.27 -12.64 -14.10
N LYS A 109 -15.63 -13.28 -13.11
CA LYS A 109 -15.13 -14.67 -13.15
C LYS A 109 -14.20 -14.99 -14.32
N ASP A 110 -13.67 -13.98 -15.02
CA ASP A 110 -12.72 -14.17 -16.13
C ASP A 110 -11.40 -14.75 -15.60
N ARG A 111 -11.09 -15.97 -16.06
CA ARG A 111 -9.94 -16.78 -15.65
C ARG A 111 -8.58 -16.11 -15.90
N GLY A 112 -8.53 -15.06 -16.74
CA GLY A 112 -7.32 -14.25 -16.91
C GLY A 112 -6.91 -13.53 -15.63
N TYR A 113 -7.87 -12.96 -14.88
CA TYR A 113 -7.56 -12.22 -13.65
C TYR A 113 -7.08 -13.16 -12.52
N SER A 114 -7.72 -14.32 -12.35
CA SER A 114 -7.28 -15.32 -11.35
C SER A 114 -5.91 -15.92 -11.72
N ARG A 115 -5.60 -16.08 -13.01
CA ARG A 115 -4.27 -16.51 -13.48
C ARG A 115 -3.18 -15.49 -13.17
N ASN A 116 -3.46 -14.20 -13.33
CA ASN A 116 -2.49 -13.14 -13.00
C ASN A 116 -2.10 -13.17 -11.51
N ILE A 117 -3.06 -13.45 -10.62
CA ILE A 117 -2.80 -13.60 -9.17
C ILE A 117 -1.98 -14.87 -8.88
N ALA A 118 -2.38 -16.01 -9.45
CA ALA A 118 -1.67 -17.28 -9.28
C ALA A 118 -0.21 -17.18 -9.74
N ASN A 119 0.03 -16.57 -10.91
CA ASN A 119 1.37 -16.30 -11.43
C ASN A 119 2.17 -15.37 -10.51
N ALA A 120 1.57 -14.25 -10.04
CA ALA A 120 2.23 -13.29 -9.16
C ALA A 120 2.67 -13.92 -7.82
N ILE A 121 1.80 -14.74 -7.20
CA ILE A 121 2.17 -15.47 -5.99
C ILE A 121 3.28 -16.48 -6.27
N ASN A 122 3.15 -17.27 -7.35
CA ASN A 122 4.13 -18.28 -7.70
C ASN A 122 5.53 -17.66 -7.88
N THR A 123 5.65 -16.58 -8.65
CA THR A 123 6.92 -15.88 -8.86
C THR A 123 7.49 -15.29 -7.58
N TRP A 124 6.70 -14.54 -6.79
CA TRP A 124 7.28 -13.80 -5.66
C TRP A 124 7.56 -14.67 -4.42
N PHE A 125 6.83 -15.77 -4.22
CA PHE A 125 6.89 -16.52 -2.96
C PHE A 125 7.35 -17.98 -3.08
N LEU A 126 7.21 -18.62 -4.25
CA LEU A 126 7.23 -20.09 -4.34
C LEU A 126 8.24 -20.66 -5.35
N ALA A 127 8.45 -19.99 -6.48
CA ALA A 127 9.30 -20.47 -7.55
C ALA A 127 10.79 -20.34 -7.17
N PRO A 128 11.58 -21.44 -7.15
CA PRO A 128 12.95 -21.43 -6.64
C PRO A 128 13.86 -20.34 -7.20
N ASP A 129 13.72 -19.96 -8.48
CA ASP A 129 14.57 -18.96 -9.13
C ASP A 129 14.20 -17.49 -8.79
N THR A 130 13.07 -17.26 -8.12
CA THR A 130 12.44 -15.93 -7.99
C THR A 130 11.83 -15.59 -6.63
N LEU A 131 11.68 -16.58 -5.74
CA LEU A 131 11.05 -16.43 -4.43
C LEU A 131 11.78 -15.42 -3.52
N MET A 132 11.02 -14.84 -2.60
CA MET A 132 11.53 -14.02 -1.51
C MET A 132 11.82 -14.87 -0.26
N ASN A 133 12.99 -14.70 0.35
CA ASN A 133 13.27 -15.23 1.68
C ASN A 133 12.32 -14.56 2.71
N PRO A 134 11.73 -15.30 3.67
CA PRO A 134 10.72 -14.78 4.59
C PRO A 134 11.31 -13.91 5.72
N SER A 135 12.06 -12.87 5.36
CA SER A 135 12.62 -11.86 6.27
C SER A 135 12.68 -10.48 5.60
N LEU A 136 13.00 -9.44 6.37
CA LEU A 136 13.32 -8.11 5.85
C LEU A 136 14.71 -7.62 6.34
N ASN A 137 15.65 -8.53 6.56
CA ASN A 137 16.96 -8.25 7.17
C ASN A 137 17.78 -7.12 6.49
N TYR A 138 17.50 -6.80 5.22
CA TYR A 138 18.19 -5.76 4.44
C TYR A 138 17.22 -4.70 3.85
N SER A 139 16.02 -4.57 4.41
CA SER A 139 15.08 -3.50 4.07
C SER A 139 15.48 -2.17 4.70
N GLN A 140 15.33 -1.07 3.96
CA GLN A 140 15.77 0.26 4.34
C GLN A 140 17.21 0.26 4.92
N LEU A 141 18.12 -0.39 4.18
CA LEU A 141 19.55 -0.41 4.47
C LEU A 141 20.15 0.99 4.32
N LEU A 142 21.07 1.34 5.23
CA LEU A 142 21.82 2.58 5.18
C LEU A 142 22.97 2.44 4.18
N ARG A 143 23.09 3.40 3.26
CA ARG A 143 24.23 3.49 2.35
C ARG A 143 25.40 4.21 3.04
N GLY A 144 26.60 4.06 2.50
CA GLY A 144 27.82 4.63 3.07
C GLY A 144 28.63 3.59 3.85
N PRO A 145 29.77 4.00 4.43
CA PRO A 145 30.56 3.15 5.32
C PRO A 145 29.83 2.88 6.63
N GLY A 146 29.93 1.66 7.14
CA GLY A 146 29.28 1.23 8.39
C GLY A 146 28.59 -0.12 8.25
N GLU A 147 27.70 -0.42 9.20
CA GLU A 147 26.95 -1.66 9.25
C GLU A 147 26.01 -1.82 8.03
N GLN A 148 26.04 -2.98 7.39
CA GLN A 148 25.28 -3.28 6.17
C GLN A 148 24.05 -4.12 6.51
N THR A 149 23.17 -3.57 7.35
CA THR A 149 21.91 -4.18 7.80
C THR A 149 20.73 -3.26 7.50
N GLY A 150 19.53 -3.84 7.52
CA GLY A 150 18.27 -3.11 7.40
C GLY A 150 17.89 -2.31 8.64
N THR A 151 16.67 -1.78 8.67
CA THR A 151 16.08 -1.14 9.87
C THR A 151 14.65 -1.58 10.10
N HIS A 152 14.20 -1.48 11.36
CA HIS A 152 12.80 -1.72 11.73
C HIS A 152 11.81 -0.98 10.80
N THR A 153 12.13 0.28 10.46
CA THR A 153 11.35 1.13 9.56
C THR A 153 11.13 0.55 8.16
N GLY A 154 11.95 -0.42 7.75
CA GLY A 154 11.82 -1.18 6.51
C GLY A 154 10.68 -2.19 6.48
N ILE A 155 10.00 -2.44 7.60
CA ILE A 155 8.77 -3.22 7.64
C ILE A 155 7.62 -2.52 6.88
N LEU A 156 7.63 -1.18 6.80
CA LEU A 156 6.75 -0.42 5.90
C LEU A 156 6.85 -0.83 4.42
N ASP A 157 7.93 -1.46 3.98
CA ASP A 157 8.10 -1.81 2.57
C ASP A 157 7.11 -2.89 2.11
N LEU A 158 6.65 -3.73 3.04
CA LEU A 158 5.64 -4.78 2.81
C LEU A 158 4.23 -4.41 3.28
N LYS A 159 3.97 -3.13 3.63
CA LYS A 159 2.67 -2.61 4.10
C LYS A 159 1.43 -3.02 3.29
N CYS A 160 1.60 -3.39 2.02
CA CYS A 160 0.51 -3.83 1.14
C CYS A 160 0.12 -5.32 1.30
N MET A 161 0.62 -6.05 2.30
CA MET A 161 0.16 -7.43 2.59
C MET A 161 -1.36 -7.56 2.79
N SER A 162 -2.05 -6.52 3.25
CA SER A 162 -3.52 -6.50 3.36
C SER A 162 -4.23 -6.59 2.00
N LYS A 163 -3.69 -5.91 0.98
CA LYS A 163 -4.16 -5.97 -0.42
C LYS A 163 -3.99 -7.38 -1.00
N LEU A 164 -2.83 -7.99 -0.75
CA LEU A 164 -2.52 -9.37 -1.13
C LEU A 164 -3.50 -10.34 -0.46
N THR A 165 -3.62 -10.29 0.87
CA THR A 165 -4.49 -11.16 1.66
C THR A 165 -5.94 -11.08 1.20
N SER A 166 -6.48 -9.88 1.02
CA SER A 166 -7.86 -9.68 0.52
C SER A 166 -8.06 -10.32 -0.86
N GLY A 167 -7.07 -10.22 -1.75
CA GLY A 167 -7.11 -10.87 -3.05
C GLY A 167 -7.14 -12.40 -2.98
N ILE A 168 -6.31 -13.00 -2.12
CA ILE A 168 -6.29 -14.46 -1.93
C ILE A 168 -7.57 -14.97 -1.26
N LEU A 169 -8.10 -14.26 -0.26
CA LEU A 169 -9.38 -14.60 0.36
C LEU A 169 -10.55 -14.57 -0.64
N VAL A 170 -10.54 -13.64 -1.60
CA VAL A 170 -11.54 -13.60 -2.69
C VAL A 170 -11.43 -14.83 -3.58
N LEU A 171 -10.22 -15.26 -3.97
CA LEU A 171 -10.03 -16.47 -4.78
C LEU A 171 -10.44 -17.75 -4.02
N ARG A 172 -10.05 -17.88 -2.75
CA ARG A 172 -10.47 -18.97 -1.85
C ARG A 172 -11.99 -19.06 -1.72
N LYS A 173 -12.64 -17.96 -1.31
CA LYS A 173 -14.11 -17.87 -1.11
C LYS A 173 -14.88 -18.16 -2.40
N GLY A 174 -14.35 -17.74 -3.54
CA GLY A 174 -14.96 -17.99 -4.85
C GLY A 174 -14.56 -19.30 -5.53
N LYS A 175 -13.65 -20.10 -4.96
CA LYS A 175 -13.10 -21.35 -5.52
C LYS A 175 -12.52 -21.16 -6.94
N ALA A 176 -11.62 -20.19 -7.10
CA ALA A 176 -10.98 -19.90 -8.39
C ALA A 176 -10.13 -21.10 -8.89
N PRO A 177 -10.31 -21.59 -10.14
CA PRO A 177 -9.65 -22.81 -10.60
C PRO A 177 -8.14 -22.64 -10.85
N GLU A 178 -7.64 -21.41 -10.98
CA GLU A 178 -6.20 -21.11 -11.00
C GLU A 178 -5.57 -21.11 -9.60
N TRP A 179 -6.37 -21.05 -8.53
CA TRP A 179 -5.88 -21.04 -7.16
C TRP A 179 -5.82 -22.46 -6.62
N THR A 180 -4.71 -23.15 -6.91
CA THR A 180 -4.51 -24.55 -6.56
C THR A 180 -4.07 -24.72 -5.10
N GLN A 181 -4.30 -25.90 -4.53
CA GLN A 181 -3.90 -26.23 -3.16
C GLN A 181 -2.38 -26.03 -2.93
N ALA A 182 -1.55 -26.33 -3.93
CA ALA A 182 -0.09 -26.15 -3.83
C ALA A 182 0.32 -24.66 -3.74
N LEU A 183 -0.39 -23.75 -4.41
CA LEU A 183 -0.16 -22.31 -4.26
C LEU A 183 -0.60 -21.82 -2.87
N ASP A 184 -1.71 -22.36 -2.35
CA ASP A 184 -2.22 -22.01 -1.02
C ASP A 184 -1.29 -22.49 0.09
N ASP A 185 -0.93 -23.77 0.10
CA ASP A 185 -0.05 -24.39 1.09
C ASP A 185 1.34 -23.73 1.07
N GLY A 186 1.89 -23.48 -0.11
CA GLY A 186 3.17 -22.79 -0.26
C GLY A 186 3.14 -21.36 0.30
N LEU A 187 2.11 -20.57 -0.05
CA LEU A 187 1.97 -19.20 0.46
C LEU A 187 1.72 -19.19 1.98
N ASN A 188 0.93 -20.13 2.50
CA ASN A 188 0.73 -20.30 3.94
C ASN A 188 2.04 -20.67 4.66
N ALA A 189 2.88 -21.52 4.05
CA ALA A 189 4.18 -21.91 4.61
C ALA A 189 5.19 -20.75 4.62
N TRP A 190 5.20 -19.92 3.57
CA TRP A 190 5.97 -18.67 3.54
C TRP A 190 5.49 -17.69 4.61
N ALA A 191 4.17 -17.46 4.67
CA ALA A 191 3.56 -16.52 5.61
C ALA A 191 3.80 -16.92 7.07
N LYS A 192 3.76 -18.22 7.41
CA LYS A 192 4.09 -18.70 8.78
C LYS A 192 5.54 -18.41 9.17
N GLN A 193 6.49 -18.58 8.25
CA GLN A 193 7.89 -18.23 8.49
C GLN A 193 8.07 -16.72 8.67
N TYR A 194 7.45 -15.92 7.81
CA TYR A 194 7.56 -14.45 7.90
C TYR A 194 6.83 -13.88 9.14
N ILE A 195 5.70 -14.46 9.58
CA ILE A 195 5.05 -14.13 10.87
C ILE A 195 6.03 -14.41 12.02
N SER A 196 6.70 -15.56 12.02
CA SER A 196 7.70 -15.90 13.05
C SER A 196 8.83 -14.87 13.07
N TRP A 197 9.41 -14.52 11.91
CA TRP A 197 10.42 -13.47 11.81
C TRP A 197 9.90 -12.10 12.29
N LEU A 198 8.71 -11.68 11.87
CA LEU A 198 8.11 -10.38 12.19
C LEU A 198 7.74 -10.23 13.69
N THR A 199 7.56 -11.34 14.40
CA THR A 199 7.20 -11.36 15.83
C THR A 199 8.36 -11.68 16.78
N THR A 200 9.52 -12.10 16.26
CA THR A 200 10.69 -12.48 17.08
C THR A 200 11.99 -11.76 16.73
N SER A 201 12.11 -11.17 15.53
CA SER A 201 13.28 -10.35 15.17
C SER A 201 13.29 -9.01 15.91
N GLN A 202 14.49 -8.51 16.23
CA GLN A 202 14.67 -7.19 16.83
C GLN A 202 13.98 -6.09 16.00
N MET A 203 14.11 -6.16 14.67
CA MET A 203 13.46 -5.25 13.72
C MET A 203 11.93 -5.27 13.84
N GLY A 204 11.34 -6.46 14.00
CA GLY A 204 9.90 -6.63 14.22
C GLY A 204 9.43 -6.02 15.55
N LEU A 205 10.18 -6.25 16.62
CA LEU A 205 9.86 -5.73 17.96
C LEU A 205 9.99 -4.21 18.06
N GLU A 206 10.95 -3.61 17.35
CA GLU A 206 11.15 -2.15 17.25
C GLU A 206 10.04 -1.45 16.43
N GLU A 207 9.65 -2.00 15.28
CA GLU A 207 8.58 -1.40 14.46
C GLU A 207 7.22 -1.51 15.17
N LYS A 208 6.97 -2.63 15.87
CA LYS A 208 5.75 -2.86 16.65
C LYS A 208 5.44 -1.73 17.65
N VAL A 209 6.47 -1.18 18.29
CA VAL A 209 6.33 -0.11 19.30
C VAL A 209 6.47 1.30 18.72
N SER A 210 6.64 1.45 17.40
CA SER A 210 6.73 2.76 16.76
C SER A 210 5.40 3.51 16.83
N PRO A 211 5.33 4.69 17.48
CA PRO A 211 4.05 5.30 17.88
C PRO A 211 3.27 5.96 16.73
N ASN A 212 3.88 6.10 15.55
CA ASN A 212 3.29 6.74 14.36
C ASN A 212 2.81 5.69 13.34
N ASN A 213 2.55 6.11 12.10
CA ASN A 213 2.17 5.27 10.97
C ASN A 213 2.99 3.97 10.76
N HIS A 214 4.26 3.91 11.20
CA HIS A 214 5.07 2.70 11.16
C HIS A 214 4.42 1.54 11.92
N GLY A 215 4.13 1.74 13.21
CA GLY A 215 3.45 0.74 14.03
C GLY A 215 2.04 0.43 13.52
N SER A 216 1.30 1.46 13.05
CA SER A 216 -0.02 1.26 12.44
C SER A 216 0.03 0.27 11.26
N PHE A 217 1.09 0.32 10.45
CA PHE A 217 1.30 -0.62 9.35
C PHE A 217 1.91 -1.98 9.78
N TYR A 218 2.70 -2.04 10.85
CA TYR A 218 3.10 -3.31 11.47
C TYR A 218 1.88 -4.16 11.84
N PHE A 219 0.93 -3.59 12.59
CA PHE A 219 -0.27 -4.29 13.03
C PHE A 219 -1.17 -4.70 11.85
N ASN A 220 -1.29 -3.85 10.82
CA ASN A 220 -1.97 -4.20 9.58
C ASN A 220 -1.35 -5.42 8.90
N GLN A 221 -0.02 -5.45 8.80
CA GLN A 221 0.70 -6.54 8.15
C GLN A 221 0.54 -7.85 8.93
N LEU A 222 0.85 -7.84 10.23
CA LEU A 222 0.79 -9.03 11.07
C LEU A 222 -0.63 -9.63 11.10
N ALA A 223 -1.65 -8.82 11.34
CA ALA A 223 -3.03 -9.31 11.39
C ALA A 223 -3.53 -9.80 10.00
N SER A 224 -3.10 -9.17 8.90
CA SER A 224 -3.40 -9.66 7.55
C SER A 224 -2.78 -11.03 7.28
N LEU A 225 -1.54 -11.25 7.72
CA LEU A 225 -0.85 -12.54 7.55
C LEU A 225 -1.44 -13.63 8.45
N GLN A 226 -1.82 -13.30 9.69
CA GLN A 226 -2.53 -14.22 10.58
C GLN A 226 -3.87 -14.66 9.97
N VAL A 227 -4.66 -13.71 9.46
CA VAL A 227 -5.87 -14.01 8.67
C VAL A 227 -5.56 -14.89 7.45
N LEU A 228 -4.47 -14.63 6.72
CA LEU A 228 -4.05 -15.43 5.56
C LEU A 228 -3.76 -16.89 5.95
N VAL A 229 -3.10 -17.14 7.08
CA VAL A 229 -2.76 -18.51 7.52
C VAL A 229 -3.86 -19.21 8.34
N GLY A 230 -5.02 -18.56 8.52
CA GLY A 230 -6.18 -19.07 9.26
C GLY A 230 -6.19 -18.76 10.76
N ASP A 231 -5.19 -18.04 11.27
CA ASP A 231 -5.07 -17.62 12.68
C ASP A 231 -5.97 -16.42 13.00
N MET A 232 -7.29 -16.65 12.99
CA MET A 232 -8.28 -15.61 13.32
C MET A 232 -8.19 -15.18 14.79
N ALA A 233 -7.72 -16.05 15.68
CA ALA A 233 -7.57 -15.76 17.11
C ALA A 233 -6.39 -14.83 17.37
N GLY A 234 -5.22 -15.13 16.81
CA GLY A 234 -4.06 -14.26 16.88
C GLY A 234 -4.28 -12.94 16.14
N ALA A 235 -4.93 -12.94 14.97
CA ALA A 235 -5.32 -11.70 14.29
C ALA A 235 -6.23 -10.81 15.17
N LYS A 236 -7.18 -11.42 15.90
CA LYS A 236 -8.02 -10.70 16.87
C LYS A 236 -7.21 -10.17 18.05
N THR A 237 -6.21 -10.89 18.54
CA THR A 237 -5.27 -10.40 19.57
C THR A 237 -4.46 -9.22 19.06
N THR A 238 -3.84 -9.33 17.88
CA THR A 238 -3.02 -8.29 17.23
C THR A 238 -3.79 -6.99 17.02
N ILE A 239 -5.03 -7.04 16.53
CA ILE A 239 -5.84 -5.82 16.36
C ILE A 239 -6.29 -5.23 17.71
N ASN A 240 -6.59 -6.06 18.73
CA ASN A 240 -6.84 -5.54 20.07
C ASN A 240 -5.60 -4.87 20.67
N GLU A 241 -4.40 -5.43 20.48
CA GLU A 241 -3.15 -4.83 20.93
C GLU A 241 -2.89 -3.47 20.28
N TYR A 242 -3.08 -3.35 18.96
CA TYR A 242 -2.99 -2.06 18.25
C TYR A 242 -3.87 -0.97 18.90
N PHE A 243 -5.17 -1.25 19.05
CA PHE A 243 -6.13 -0.30 19.58
C PHE A 243 -5.91 0.02 21.07
N ASN A 244 -5.30 -0.88 21.83
CA ASN A 244 -5.05 -0.72 23.27
C ASN A 244 -3.63 -0.22 23.59
N SER A 245 -2.76 -0.07 22.58
CA SER A 245 -1.38 0.43 22.72
C SER A 245 -1.17 1.71 21.91
N ILE A 246 -0.37 1.69 20.83
CA ILE A 246 0.08 2.88 20.09
C ILE A 246 -1.07 3.77 19.60
N TYR A 247 -2.22 3.20 19.25
CA TYR A 247 -3.38 3.97 18.79
C TYR A 247 -3.85 4.99 19.84
N GLN A 248 -3.71 4.70 21.14
CA GLN A 248 -4.17 5.56 22.23
C GLN A 248 -3.53 6.96 22.23
N ASP A 249 -2.40 7.12 21.53
CA ASP A 249 -1.64 8.37 21.45
C ASP A 249 -1.65 9.00 20.03
N GLN A 250 -2.22 8.33 19.02
CA GLN A 250 -2.12 8.74 17.61
C GLN A 250 -3.10 9.83 17.17
N ILE A 251 -4.20 10.05 17.90
CA ILE A 251 -5.23 11.04 17.55
C ILE A 251 -5.50 11.89 18.79
N THR A 252 -5.42 13.21 18.64
CA THR A 252 -5.74 14.21 19.66
C THR A 252 -7.23 14.59 19.64
N ALA A 253 -7.72 15.29 20.68
CA ALA A 253 -9.16 15.52 20.89
C ALA A 253 -9.88 16.25 19.73
N ASN A 254 -9.14 17.07 18.96
CA ASN A 254 -9.65 17.77 17.77
C ASN A 254 -9.60 16.92 16.47
N GLY A 255 -9.01 15.72 16.51
CA GLY A 255 -8.77 14.86 15.35
C GLY A 255 -7.39 14.98 14.72
N ASP A 256 -6.48 15.85 15.18
CA ASP A 256 -5.14 15.89 14.59
C ASP A 256 -4.29 14.68 15.00
N GLN A 257 -3.34 14.33 14.12
CA GLN A 257 -2.40 13.23 14.31
C GLN A 257 -0.99 13.84 14.51
N PRO A 258 -0.58 14.17 15.74
CA PRO A 258 0.52 15.11 15.98
C PRO A 258 1.88 14.65 15.46
N LEU A 259 2.16 13.34 15.52
CA LEU A 259 3.40 12.75 14.98
C LEU A 259 3.47 12.78 13.44
N GLU A 260 2.33 12.92 12.78
CA GLU A 260 2.20 13.06 11.33
C GLU A 260 2.19 14.54 10.89
N THR A 261 1.57 15.41 11.71
CA THR A 261 1.68 16.87 11.59
C THR A 261 3.12 17.39 11.73
N ALA A 262 3.94 16.75 12.57
CA ALA A 262 5.34 17.12 12.79
C ALA A 262 6.29 16.77 11.63
N ARG A 263 5.78 16.28 10.49
CA ARG A 263 6.57 15.83 9.34
C ARG A 263 6.63 16.91 8.26
N THR A 264 7.62 16.83 7.38
CA THR A 264 7.80 17.77 6.25
C THR A 264 6.75 17.64 5.14
N ARG A 265 5.86 16.65 5.22
CA ARG A 265 4.69 16.43 4.33
C ARG A 265 3.48 15.98 5.15
N PRO A 266 2.87 16.88 5.92
CA PRO A 266 1.86 16.51 6.92
C PRO A 266 0.49 16.15 6.33
N TYR A 267 0.13 16.57 5.11
CA TYR A 267 -1.09 16.09 4.44
C TYR A 267 -0.95 14.62 4.02
N HIS A 268 0.17 14.27 3.38
CA HIS A 268 0.54 12.89 3.06
C HIS A 268 0.53 12.02 4.31
N TYR A 269 1.29 12.39 5.35
CA TYR A 269 1.44 11.54 6.53
C TYR A 269 0.12 11.35 7.32
N ARG A 270 -0.74 12.38 7.44
CA ARG A 270 -2.09 12.21 8.00
C ARG A 270 -2.97 11.27 7.17
N SER A 271 -2.95 11.40 5.85
CA SER A 271 -3.74 10.56 4.93
C SER A 271 -3.26 9.10 4.94
N TYR A 272 -1.94 8.91 5.00
CA TYR A 272 -1.24 7.64 5.03
C TYR A 272 -1.50 6.86 6.32
N ASN A 273 -1.45 7.52 7.48
CA ASN A 273 -1.82 6.89 8.75
C ASN A 273 -3.33 6.64 8.88
N LEU A 274 -4.18 7.54 8.36
CA LEU A 274 -5.64 7.28 8.26
C LEU A 274 -5.95 6.02 7.44
N ALA A 275 -5.24 5.79 6.34
CA ALA A 275 -5.36 4.56 5.58
C ALA A 275 -4.95 3.32 6.42
N ALA A 276 -3.91 3.44 7.25
CA ALA A 276 -3.49 2.38 8.18
C ALA A 276 -4.55 2.10 9.27
N MET A 277 -5.11 3.15 9.88
CA MET A 277 -6.20 3.06 10.86
C MET A 277 -7.44 2.37 10.29
N VAL A 278 -7.85 2.77 9.08
CA VAL A 278 -8.99 2.19 8.35
C VAL A 278 -8.78 0.70 8.09
N VAL A 279 -7.59 0.28 7.67
CA VAL A 279 -7.32 -1.16 7.42
C VAL A 279 -7.32 -1.95 8.74
N ASN A 280 -6.76 -1.43 9.83
CA ASN A 280 -6.82 -2.10 11.14
C ASN A 280 -8.26 -2.27 11.62
N ALA A 281 -9.12 -1.25 11.46
CA ALA A 281 -10.53 -1.32 11.79
C ALA A 281 -11.32 -2.29 10.89
N LYS A 282 -11.00 -2.37 9.59
CA LYS A 282 -11.58 -3.36 8.66
C LYS A 282 -11.18 -4.79 9.00
N ILE A 283 -9.90 -5.05 9.32
CA ILE A 283 -9.43 -6.37 9.77
C ILE A 283 -10.12 -6.72 11.11
N GLY A 284 -10.20 -5.76 12.04
CA GLY A 284 -10.94 -5.92 13.30
C GLY A 284 -12.39 -6.37 13.10
N ALA A 285 -13.14 -5.67 12.24
CA ALA A 285 -14.51 -6.04 11.90
C ALA A 285 -14.60 -7.45 11.28
N TYR A 286 -13.66 -7.80 10.39
CA TYR A 286 -13.58 -9.13 9.75
C TYR A 286 -13.31 -10.27 10.76
N VAL A 287 -12.46 -10.04 11.77
CA VAL A 287 -12.17 -11.03 12.84
C VAL A 287 -13.12 -10.93 14.04
N GLY A 288 -14.26 -10.25 13.90
CA GLY A 288 -15.30 -10.17 14.92
C GLY A 288 -14.93 -9.30 16.13
N ILE A 289 -14.26 -8.18 15.90
CA ILE A 289 -14.15 -7.03 16.81
C ILE A 289 -15.18 -5.99 16.32
N THR A 290 -16.42 -6.11 16.78
CA THR A 290 -17.56 -5.30 16.30
C THR A 290 -17.45 -3.82 16.66
N ASP A 291 -16.66 -3.49 17.67
CA ASP A 291 -16.40 -2.15 18.17
C ASP A 291 -15.19 -1.46 17.51
N ALA A 292 -14.42 -2.16 16.66
CA ALA A 292 -13.10 -1.70 16.16
C ALA A 292 -13.10 -0.28 15.56
N TRP A 293 -14.13 0.08 14.80
CA TRP A 293 -14.29 1.42 14.22
C TRP A 293 -14.65 2.50 15.27
N ASN A 294 -15.35 2.12 16.33
CA ASN A 294 -15.81 3.04 17.37
C ASN A 294 -14.80 3.21 18.51
N ARG A 295 -13.63 2.56 18.45
CA ARG A 295 -12.57 2.72 19.45
C ARG A 295 -11.96 4.11 19.41
N THR A 296 -11.86 4.71 20.58
CA THR A 296 -11.26 6.03 20.78
C THR A 296 -9.85 5.93 21.34
N THR A 297 -9.08 7.01 21.16
CA THR A 297 -7.81 7.27 21.83
C THR A 297 -8.05 7.80 23.24
N LYS A 298 -6.97 8.00 24.02
CA LYS A 298 -7.08 8.53 25.40
C LYS A 298 -7.68 9.94 25.48
N SER A 299 -7.74 10.66 24.35
CA SER A 299 -8.38 11.97 24.24
C SER A 299 -9.81 11.92 23.69
N GLY A 300 -10.42 10.73 23.57
CA GLY A 300 -11.82 10.55 23.14
C GLY A 300 -12.06 10.68 21.63
N ALA A 301 -11.03 10.89 20.82
CA ALA A 301 -11.15 10.95 19.36
C ALA A 301 -10.98 9.57 18.73
N GLY A 302 -11.56 9.34 17.55
CA GLY A 302 -11.42 8.09 16.78
C GLY A 302 -11.23 8.36 15.29
N ILE A 303 -11.25 7.29 14.49
CA ILE A 303 -10.95 7.33 13.04
C ILE A 303 -11.83 8.35 12.30
N LYS A 304 -13.11 8.46 12.66
CA LYS A 304 -14.02 9.46 12.07
C LYS A 304 -13.57 10.90 12.37
N GLN A 305 -13.21 11.21 13.61
CA GLN A 305 -12.72 12.54 14.01
C GLN A 305 -11.40 12.86 13.30
N ALA A 306 -10.49 11.89 13.18
CA ALA A 306 -9.23 12.07 12.47
C ALA A 306 -9.43 12.36 10.98
N LEU A 307 -10.41 11.71 10.34
CA LEU A 307 -10.78 12.03 8.97
C LEU A 307 -11.43 13.42 8.86
N ASP A 308 -12.41 13.71 9.71
CA ASP A 308 -13.14 14.97 9.69
C ASP A 308 -12.20 16.17 9.87
N TYR A 309 -11.18 16.03 10.75
CA TYR A 309 -10.09 17.00 10.85
C TYR A 309 -9.26 17.08 9.57
N ALA A 310 -8.76 15.95 9.04
CA ALA A 310 -7.93 15.93 7.83
C ALA A 310 -8.63 16.54 6.60
N MET A 311 -9.97 16.42 6.49
CA MET A 311 -10.75 17.06 5.43
C MET A 311 -10.77 18.59 5.50
N THR A 312 -10.54 19.20 6.68
CA THR A 312 -10.43 20.67 6.82
C THR A 312 -9.11 21.22 6.29
N ILE A 313 -8.05 20.39 6.25
CA ILE A 313 -6.70 20.83 5.89
C ILE A 313 -6.52 20.79 4.36
N PRO A 314 -6.09 21.89 3.72
CA PRO A 314 -5.75 21.88 2.31
C PRO A 314 -4.39 21.18 2.07
N PRO A 315 -4.19 20.48 0.93
CA PRO A 315 -2.93 19.84 0.57
C PRO A 315 -1.92 20.85 0.00
N THR A 316 -1.70 21.98 0.70
CA THR A 316 -0.89 23.10 0.20
C THR A 316 0.59 22.73 0.11
N GLY A 317 1.15 22.69 -1.10
CA GLY A 317 2.50 22.17 -1.37
C GLY A 317 2.57 20.64 -1.40
N GLU A 318 1.42 19.96 -1.32
CA GLU A 318 1.25 18.50 -1.34
C GLU A 318 0.11 18.09 -2.28
N GLU A 319 -0.20 18.90 -3.31
CA GLU A 319 -1.42 18.76 -4.11
C GLU A 319 -1.51 17.40 -4.83
N ASP A 320 -0.38 16.83 -5.24
CA ASP A 320 -0.30 15.47 -5.80
C ASP A 320 -0.72 14.38 -4.81
N TYR A 321 -0.60 14.61 -3.50
CA TYR A 321 -1.01 13.67 -2.44
C TYR A 321 -2.49 13.81 -2.05
N ALA A 322 -3.21 14.83 -2.55
CA ALA A 322 -4.64 15.07 -2.25
C ALA A 322 -5.49 13.79 -2.34
N LYS A 323 -5.18 12.95 -3.34
CA LYS A 323 -5.84 11.69 -3.68
C LYS A 323 -5.72 10.56 -2.65
N GLU A 324 -4.78 10.64 -1.71
CA GLU A 324 -4.57 9.60 -0.70
C GLU A 324 -5.65 9.61 0.38
N LEU A 325 -6.32 10.74 0.59
CA LEU A 325 -7.44 10.86 1.53
C LEU A 325 -8.75 10.27 0.97
N PHE A 326 -8.87 10.06 -0.36
CA PHE A 326 -10.13 9.63 -0.97
C PHE A 326 -10.59 8.22 -0.55
N PRO A 327 -9.73 7.18 -0.48
CA PRO A 327 -10.14 5.87 0.02
C PRO A 327 -10.55 5.88 1.52
N PRO A 328 -9.81 6.55 2.44
CA PRO A 328 -10.29 6.77 3.81
C PRO A 328 -11.66 7.45 3.89
N ILE A 329 -11.94 8.48 3.09
CA ILE A 329 -13.26 9.14 3.05
C ILE A 329 -14.35 8.14 2.66
N ALA A 330 -14.15 7.40 1.58
CA ALA A 330 -15.11 6.41 1.12
C ALA A 330 -15.33 5.29 2.16
N ALA A 331 -14.27 4.87 2.87
CA ALA A 331 -14.36 3.85 3.91
C ALA A 331 -15.16 4.34 5.15
N VAL A 332 -14.85 5.53 5.66
CA VAL A 332 -15.59 6.14 6.78
C VAL A 332 -17.06 6.38 6.39
N ALA A 333 -17.33 6.93 5.21
CA ALA A 333 -18.70 7.12 4.72
C ALA A 333 -19.49 5.81 4.61
N SER A 334 -18.85 4.70 4.23
CA SER A 334 -19.51 3.38 4.18
C SER A 334 -19.79 2.72 5.54
N VAL A 335 -19.24 3.27 6.63
CA VAL A 335 -19.37 2.71 7.99
C VAL A 335 -20.23 3.59 8.90
N TYR A 336 -20.03 4.91 8.88
CA TYR A 336 -20.78 5.86 9.71
C TYR A 336 -21.93 6.55 8.96
N GLY A 337 -22.09 6.28 7.66
CA GLY A 337 -23.03 6.97 6.78
C GLY A 337 -22.55 8.37 6.37
N ASP A 338 -23.33 9.03 5.52
CA ASP A 338 -23.11 10.41 5.07
C ASP A 338 -24.43 11.19 4.96
N PRO A 339 -25.16 11.39 6.08
CA PRO A 339 -26.53 11.96 6.06
C PRO A 339 -26.57 13.38 5.50
N ASP A 340 -25.53 14.18 5.78
CA ASP A 340 -25.39 15.56 5.30
C ASP A 340 -24.70 15.66 3.93
N GLY A 341 -24.35 14.52 3.31
CA GLY A 341 -23.66 14.44 2.02
C GLY A 341 -22.22 14.97 2.00
N LYS A 342 -21.61 15.24 3.16
CA LYS A 342 -20.31 15.92 3.30
C LYS A 342 -19.13 15.13 2.72
N TYR A 343 -19.14 13.79 2.84
CA TYR A 343 -18.06 12.94 2.33
C TYR A 343 -18.19 12.78 0.81
N VAL A 344 -19.41 12.52 0.34
CA VAL A 344 -19.78 12.43 -1.08
C VAL A 344 -19.46 13.75 -1.80
N GLU A 345 -19.83 14.89 -1.23
CA GLU A 345 -19.59 16.22 -1.82
C GLU A 345 -18.09 16.58 -1.86
N PHE A 346 -17.30 16.16 -0.87
CA PHE A 346 -15.83 16.30 -0.91
C PHE A 346 -15.24 15.46 -2.04
N LEU A 347 -15.62 14.19 -2.16
CA LEU A 347 -15.15 13.29 -3.22
C LEU A 347 -15.54 13.80 -4.61
N ARG A 348 -16.80 14.23 -4.79
CA ARG A 348 -17.31 14.83 -6.03
C ARG A 348 -16.57 16.12 -6.41
N LYS A 349 -16.11 16.91 -5.43
CA LYS A 349 -15.32 18.13 -5.65
C LYS A 349 -13.83 17.89 -5.91
N ARG A 350 -13.25 16.77 -5.46
CA ARG A 350 -11.78 16.57 -5.45
C ARG A 350 -11.24 15.34 -6.19
N ASP A 351 -11.99 14.25 -6.36
CA ASP A 351 -11.57 13.12 -7.22
C ASP A 351 -12.24 13.21 -8.61
N PRO A 352 -11.52 13.62 -9.67
CA PRO A 352 -12.08 13.68 -11.03
C PRO A 352 -12.46 12.30 -11.61
N ARG A 353 -12.24 11.22 -10.86
CA ARG A 353 -12.64 9.85 -11.20
C ARG A 353 -13.80 9.32 -10.37
N TYR A 354 -14.31 10.05 -9.37
CA TYR A 354 -15.44 9.61 -8.54
C TYR A 354 -16.75 9.64 -9.35
N PRO A 355 -17.66 8.64 -9.21
CA PRO A 355 -17.68 7.50 -8.29
C PRO A 355 -16.90 6.28 -8.80
N GLY A 356 -16.10 6.44 -9.86
CA GLY A 356 -15.48 5.33 -10.57
C GLY A 356 -14.13 4.82 -10.08
N SER A 357 -13.51 5.47 -9.10
CA SER A 357 -12.33 4.92 -8.42
C SER A 357 -12.66 3.59 -7.73
N ALA A 358 -11.76 2.61 -7.80
CA ALA A 358 -12.03 1.24 -7.31
C ALA A 358 -12.40 1.15 -5.82
N PHE A 359 -12.03 2.15 -5.00
CA PHE A 359 -12.46 2.23 -3.59
C PHE A 359 -13.99 2.28 -3.44
N PHE A 360 -14.72 2.77 -4.44
CA PHE A 360 -16.18 2.78 -4.45
C PHE A 360 -16.79 1.37 -4.44
N LEU A 361 -16.08 0.36 -4.98
CA LEU A 361 -16.54 -1.05 -4.96
C LEU A 361 -16.48 -1.70 -3.57
N ILE A 362 -15.64 -1.17 -2.68
CA ILE A 362 -15.36 -1.72 -1.33
C ILE A 362 -15.87 -0.80 -0.21
N SER A 363 -16.73 0.15 -0.59
CA SER A 363 -17.39 1.14 0.26
C SER A 363 -18.92 1.08 0.05
N PRO A 364 -19.57 -0.02 0.50
CA PRO A 364 -21.01 -0.20 0.33
C PRO A 364 -21.82 0.91 1.02
N GLY A 365 -22.97 1.27 0.46
CA GLY A 365 -23.81 2.36 0.96
C GLY A 365 -23.37 3.77 0.56
N LEU A 366 -22.16 3.94 0.00
CA LEU A 366 -21.73 5.22 -0.56
C LEU A 366 -22.55 5.59 -1.81
N SER A 367 -23.13 6.79 -1.81
CA SER A 367 -23.92 7.31 -2.93
C SER A 367 -23.04 7.56 -4.17
N ASP A 368 -23.61 7.44 -5.38
CA ASP A 368 -22.97 7.90 -6.62
C ASP A 368 -23.31 9.37 -6.95
N SER A 369 -24.00 10.08 -6.05
CA SER A 369 -24.53 11.44 -6.23
C SER A 369 -25.52 11.59 -7.41
N GLY A 370 -26.02 10.49 -7.99
CA GLY A 370 -26.77 10.54 -9.24
C GLY A 370 -25.94 10.91 -10.47
N LEU A 371 -24.61 10.80 -10.41
CA LEU A 371 -23.71 11.14 -11.51
C LEU A 371 -23.96 10.21 -12.70
N LEU A 372 -24.50 10.78 -13.79
CA LEU A 372 -24.83 10.03 -14.99
C LEU A 372 -23.56 9.52 -15.72
N PRO A 373 -23.64 8.37 -16.44
CA PRO A 373 -22.57 7.85 -17.28
C PRO A 373 -22.08 8.81 -18.39
N GLY A 374 -21.17 9.73 -18.06
CA GLY A 374 -20.63 10.75 -18.97
C GLY A 374 -19.12 10.61 -19.21
N LEU A 375 -18.69 10.67 -20.47
CA LEU A 375 -17.30 10.50 -20.90
C LEU A 375 -16.33 11.48 -20.22
N THR A 376 -15.19 10.96 -19.74
CA THR A 376 -13.96 11.74 -19.54
C THR A 376 -13.32 12.05 -20.90
N ASN A 377 -13.99 12.89 -21.71
CA ASN A 377 -13.51 13.35 -23.01
C ASN A 377 -12.26 14.23 -22.85
N THR A 378 -11.09 13.61 -22.83
CA THR A 378 -9.79 14.27 -23.04
C THR A 378 -9.47 14.33 -24.54
N SER A 379 -10.40 14.88 -25.32
CA SER A 379 -10.22 15.13 -26.74
C SER A 379 -9.45 16.44 -26.96
N SER A 380 -8.13 16.40 -26.77
CA SER A 380 -7.24 17.42 -27.35
C SER A 380 -7.05 17.11 -28.83
N SER A 381 -7.71 17.86 -29.71
CA SER A 381 -7.50 17.78 -31.16
C SER A 381 -6.04 18.07 -31.50
N GLY A 382 -5.50 17.29 -32.45
CA GLY A 382 -4.07 17.28 -32.69
C GLY A 382 -3.54 18.52 -33.41
N ASN A 383 -2.29 18.84 -33.13
CA ASN A 383 -1.41 19.51 -34.09
C ASN A 383 -0.15 18.64 -34.24
N ARG A 384 0.36 18.46 -35.47
CA ARG A 384 1.33 17.40 -35.80
C ARG A 384 2.67 18.01 -36.26
N PRO A 385 3.70 18.07 -35.40
CA PRO A 385 5.06 18.41 -35.83
C PRO A 385 5.62 17.33 -36.79
N PRO A 386 6.59 17.67 -37.65
CA PRO A 386 7.18 16.73 -38.59
C PRO A 386 8.04 15.66 -37.89
N MET A 387 8.20 14.51 -38.55
CA MET A 387 9.17 13.50 -38.12
C MET A 387 10.59 14.01 -38.26
N ASN A 388 11.41 13.84 -37.23
CA ASN A 388 12.86 13.73 -37.38
C ASN A 388 13.44 12.85 -36.27
N SER A 389 14.59 12.23 -36.52
CA SER A 389 15.15 11.17 -35.67
C SER A 389 16.00 11.71 -34.51
N GLY A 390 15.80 11.17 -33.29
CA GLY A 390 16.60 11.52 -32.12
C GLY A 390 16.12 10.83 -30.83
N ALA A 391 17.07 10.26 -30.08
CA ALA A 391 16.87 9.42 -28.89
C ALA A 391 15.78 9.88 -27.90
N THR A 392 14.77 9.02 -27.66
CA THR A 392 13.68 9.27 -26.71
C THR A 392 14.08 9.02 -25.25
N LYS A 393 14.20 10.10 -24.47
CA LYS A 393 14.02 10.04 -23.01
C LYS A 393 12.52 10.00 -22.70
N LEU A 394 12.05 8.94 -22.05
CA LEU A 394 10.66 8.81 -21.60
C LEU A 394 10.57 8.97 -20.07
N GLY A 395 10.13 10.15 -19.64
CA GLY A 395 9.53 10.32 -18.31
C GLY A 395 8.06 9.91 -18.38
N VAL A 396 7.61 9.03 -17.47
CA VAL A 396 6.25 8.46 -17.51
C VAL A 396 5.45 8.91 -16.29
N SER A 397 4.71 10.01 -16.44
CA SER A 397 3.68 10.43 -15.48
C SER A 397 2.41 9.63 -15.69
N GLY A 398 2.03 8.76 -14.75
CA GLY A 398 0.95 7.79 -14.92
C GLY A 398 -0.43 8.25 -14.41
N ALA A 399 -1.47 8.14 -15.24
CA ALA A 399 -2.87 8.27 -14.83
C ALA A 399 -3.88 7.59 -15.80
N VAL A 400 -5.08 7.25 -15.26
CA VAL A 400 -6.38 6.95 -15.93
C VAL A 400 -6.56 5.60 -16.68
N GLY A 401 -7.69 4.91 -16.44
CA GLY A 401 -8.23 3.87 -17.34
C GLY A 401 -9.56 3.20 -16.92
N VAL A 402 -10.71 3.53 -17.55
CA VAL A 402 -12.11 3.13 -17.16
C VAL A 402 -12.90 2.43 -18.33
N LEU A 403 -13.80 1.40 -18.13
CA LEU A 403 -14.72 0.67 -19.11
C LEU A 403 -14.97 -0.90 -18.81
N ILE A 404 -16.05 -1.65 -18.37
CA ILE A 404 -17.46 -1.53 -17.80
C ILE A 404 -18.12 -2.79 -17.07
N ALA A 405 -18.96 -2.62 -15.99
CA ALA A 405 -20.10 -3.48 -15.43
C ALA A 405 -19.89 -4.89 -14.73
N LEU A 406 -20.85 -5.70 -14.16
CA LEU A 406 -22.05 -5.57 -13.21
C LEU A 406 -22.62 -6.92 -12.58
N ALA A 407 -23.11 -6.90 -11.31
CA ALA A 407 -24.06 -7.81 -10.52
C ALA A 407 -23.80 -9.35 -10.39
N THR A 408 -24.19 -10.14 -9.35
CA THR A 408 -25.26 -10.16 -8.31
C THR A 408 -24.85 -10.77 -6.92
N ALA A 409 -25.75 -10.74 -5.92
CA ALA A 409 -25.86 -11.56 -4.68
C ALA A 409 -24.77 -11.52 -3.57
N THR A 410 -25.17 -10.97 -2.41
CA THR A 410 -24.78 -11.35 -1.02
C THR A 410 -23.29 -11.58 -0.70
N PHE A 411 -22.42 -10.64 -1.05
CA PHE A 411 -21.08 -10.57 -0.44
C PHE A 411 -21.14 -10.04 1.00
N ALA A 412 -21.36 -10.93 1.96
CA ALA A 412 -21.15 -10.64 3.38
C ALA A 412 -19.69 -10.23 3.63
N LEU A 413 -19.53 -9.13 4.39
CA LEU A 413 -18.31 -8.43 4.84
C LEU A 413 -16.97 -9.08 4.45
N VAL A 414 -16.23 -8.46 3.52
CA VAL A 414 -14.80 -8.72 3.31
C VAL A 414 -14.08 -7.42 2.96
N LEU A 415 -13.24 -6.96 3.90
CA LEU A 415 -12.00 -6.18 3.72
C LEU A 415 -12.00 -5.15 2.56
#